data_AF-A0A0K0EST9-F1
#
_entry.id   AF-A0A0K0EST9-F1
#
_cell.length_a   1.000
_cell.length_b   1.000
_cell.length_c   1.000
_cell.angle_alpha   90.00
_cell.angle_beta   90.00
_cell.angle_gamma   90.00
#
_symmetry.space_group_name_H-M   'P 1'
#
loop_
_entity.id
_entity.type
_entity.pdbx_description
1 polymer ?
#
loop_
_entity_poly.entity_id
_entity_poly.type
_entity_poly.pdbx_seq_one_letter_code
_entity_poly.pdbx_strand_id
1 'polypeptide(L)'
;MTTFSGIINRFQNFFGSPLNALEDSIVGVVNRNCDIIIKFQSNDHPLVSQDDAKVFDKTFRLLDNVFKLCQKPKLKLKPSPPNILEIIPDIYKHLNLILKENPSAYSEILYLRLYMTNLDNKCKGIIKLIKDSKEDIYDEESKSRLSLTKKVLSFSHMYYELIALSPEGKLSSKSFRITKQEASQFWYNNFGDLIIVPWNQFENLLKKVHIFSDNSNESNSLKKTMDLTSNCHISQFEFDVFTRLFQPWDKLLDNWRVLAVKHPAYVSFLTYDQVKSRLEKFTNKPGSYVFRLSCTRLGHWAIGYVAPDGKIYQTIPNNKSLVKALVDGYREGFYRYPNGEDNNPDLTKELETSNCGKTVHVTQEQFEIYCSIGSTFEMCKICDENDKDVRLEPCGHLICKTCLTSWQEVTTGIKNCPFCRCEIKGIEEIVIRKYNSYLSNLTGDRKTNDKKSEEEIIMKNKLHLPIKLSFGKNNKEKQKNFDKTSSESLTIDNVNNLSSRNLPKIPNSYNNSMAVLTSQMNVNETPL
;
A
#
# COMPACT_ATOMS: atom_id res chain seq x y z
N MET A 1 14.86 38.65 2.70
CA MET A 1 15.07 37.34 3.34
C MET A 1 13.83 36.79 4.08
N THR A 2 12.65 37.42 3.97
CA THR A 2 11.41 37.00 4.67
C THR A 2 10.37 36.31 3.78
N THR A 3 10.66 36.07 2.49
CA THR A 3 9.73 35.41 1.54
C THR A 3 10.00 33.92 1.33
N PHE A 4 11.13 33.38 1.82
CA PHE A 4 11.50 31.97 1.58
C PHE A 4 10.91 30.98 2.61
N SER A 5 10.64 31.41 3.85
CA SER A 5 10.08 30.52 4.88
C SER A 5 8.63 30.09 4.60
N GLY A 6 7.87 30.87 3.83
CA GLY A 6 6.48 30.54 3.46
C GLY A 6 6.35 29.37 2.49
N ILE A 7 7.35 29.14 1.63
CA ILE A 7 7.33 28.07 0.62
C ILE A 7 7.66 26.72 1.28
N ILE A 8 8.59 26.70 2.24
CA ILE A 8 9.00 25.49 2.97
C ILE A 8 7.90 24.99 3.92
N ASN A 9 7.13 25.88 4.55
CA ASN A 9 6.03 25.47 5.44
C ASN A 9 4.78 24.96 4.70
N ARG A 10 4.48 25.47 3.49
CA ARG A 10 3.44 24.84 2.63
C ARG A 10 3.86 23.44 2.16
N PHE A 11 5.17 23.20 2.05
CA PHE A 11 5.76 21.96 1.57
C PHE A 11 5.44 20.75 2.45
N GLN A 12 5.58 20.88 3.78
CA GLN A 12 5.39 19.77 4.73
C GLN A 12 3.94 19.24 4.76
N ASN A 13 2.96 20.11 4.45
CA ASN A 13 1.55 19.75 4.49
C ASN A 13 1.05 19.04 3.21
N PHE A 14 1.74 19.18 2.07
CA PHE A 14 1.29 18.63 0.77
C PHE A 14 2.19 17.51 0.21
N PHE A 15 3.47 17.51 0.58
CA PHE A 15 4.44 16.52 0.17
C PHE A 15 5.13 16.06 1.44
N GLY A 16 4.93 14.78 1.79
CA GLY A 16 5.43 14.23 3.04
C GLY A 16 6.90 14.61 3.29
N SER A 17 7.27 14.70 4.57
CA SER A 17 8.58 15.17 5.05
C SER A 17 9.74 14.74 4.14
N PRO A 18 10.69 15.64 3.82
CA PRO A 18 11.93 15.28 3.13
C PRO A 18 12.56 14.07 3.81
N LEU A 19 12.89 13.05 3.01
CA LEU A 19 13.36 11.72 3.49
C LEU A 19 14.64 11.78 4.34
N ASN A 20 15.33 12.91 4.35
CA ASN A 20 16.55 13.15 5.11
C ASN A 20 16.39 12.89 6.63
N ALA A 21 15.17 12.91 7.18
CA ALA A 21 14.98 12.68 8.63
C ALA A 21 14.59 11.24 9.01
N LEU A 22 14.08 10.41 8.08
CA LEU A 22 13.54 9.09 8.43
C LEU A 22 14.50 7.94 8.11
N GLU A 23 15.35 8.08 7.08
CA GLU A 23 16.34 7.03 6.75
C GLU A 23 17.59 7.08 7.64
N ASP A 24 17.95 8.24 8.21
CA ASP A 24 19.08 8.37 9.15
C ASP A 24 18.88 7.54 10.45
N SER A 25 17.64 7.19 10.79
CA SER A 25 17.35 6.29 11.91
C SER A 25 17.56 4.80 11.60
N ILE A 26 17.67 4.43 10.31
CA ILE A 26 17.94 3.04 9.88
C ILE A 26 19.44 2.80 9.65
N VAL A 27 20.22 3.86 9.44
CA VAL A 27 21.69 3.78 9.26
C VAL A 27 22.43 3.32 10.54
N GLY A 28 21.73 3.22 11.68
CA GLY A 28 22.28 2.80 12.98
C GLY A 28 22.48 1.28 13.19
N VAL A 29 22.24 0.40 12.20
CA VAL A 29 22.35 -1.07 12.39
C VAL A 29 23.37 -1.73 11.45
N VAL A 30 24.30 -0.97 10.88
CA VAL A 30 25.32 -1.51 9.98
C VAL A 30 26.54 -2.02 10.77
N ASN A 31 26.42 -3.15 11.47
CA ASN A 31 27.57 -4.04 11.79
C ASN A 31 27.28 -5.40 12.47
N ARG A 32 26.05 -5.91 12.51
CA ARG A 32 25.74 -7.12 13.32
C ARG A 32 25.85 -8.49 12.64
N ASN A 33 26.17 -8.57 11.33
CA ASN A 33 26.00 -9.82 10.57
C ASN A 33 27.29 -10.49 10.07
N CYS A 34 28.49 -10.10 10.53
CA CYS A 34 29.74 -10.69 10.00
C CYS A 34 29.90 -12.20 10.24
N ASP A 35 29.21 -12.78 11.23
CA ASP A 35 29.38 -14.18 11.63
C ASP A 35 28.15 -15.08 11.37
N ILE A 36 27.14 -14.62 10.62
CA ILE A 36 25.97 -15.46 10.31
C ILE A 36 26.38 -16.56 9.33
N ILE A 37 26.29 -17.82 9.79
CA ILE A 37 26.41 -19.00 8.93
C ILE A 37 25.02 -19.35 8.39
N ILE A 38 24.82 -19.15 7.08
CA ILE A 38 23.56 -19.46 6.40
C ILE A 38 23.60 -20.93 5.97
N LYS A 39 23.04 -21.81 6.81
CA LYS A 39 22.99 -23.24 6.54
C LYS A 39 21.74 -23.85 7.13
N PHE A 40 21.12 -24.80 6.43
CA PHE A 40 19.99 -25.52 6.97
C PHE A 40 20.45 -26.42 8.13
N GLN A 41 19.80 -26.28 9.28
CA GLN A 41 20.06 -27.11 10.44
C GLN A 41 18.87 -28.06 10.64
N SER A 42 19.05 -29.34 10.31
CA SER A 42 17.99 -30.34 10.47
C SER A 42 17.49 -30.45 11.92
N ASN A 43 18.34 -30.13 12.89
CA ASN A 43 17.98 -30.12 14.31
C ASN A 43 16.98 -29.01 14.66
N ASP A 44 17.00 -27.89 13.95
CA ASP A 44 16.03 -26.80 14.16
C ASP A 44 14.66 -27.13 13.57
N HIS A 45 14.61 -28.08 12.63
CA HIS A 45 13.42 -28.44 11.86
C HIS A 45 13.23 -29.97 11.76
N PRO A 46 13.06 -30.69 12.89
CA PRO A 46 13.05 -32.15 12.91
C PRO A 46 11.85 -32.78 12.17
N LEU A 47 10.79 -32.00 11.94
CA LEU A 47 9.56 -32.43 11.28
C LEU A 47 9.55 -32.16 9.77
N VAL A 48 10.54 -31.43 9.24
CA VAL A 48 10.66 -31.21 7.79
C VAL A 48 11.13 -32.51 7.13
N SER A 49 10.47 -32.91 6.05
CA SER A 49 10.83 -34.14 5.33
C SER A 49 12.28 -34.10 4.85
N GLN A 50 12.94 -35.26 4.76
CA GLN A 50 14.34 -35.30 4.33
C GLN A 50 14.53 -34.75 2.91
N ASP A 51 13.55 -34.93 2.03
CA ASP A 51 13.63 -34.43 0.66
C ASP A 51 13.45 -32.91 0.61
N ASP A 52 12.54 -32.36 1.40
CA ASP A 52 12.35 -30.90 1.52
C ASP A 52 13.61 -30.27 2.14
N ALA A 53 14.17 -30.87 3.20
CA ALA A 53 15.38 -30.42 3.85
C ALA A 53 16.57 -30.30 2.88
N LYS A 54 16.73 -31.25 1.94
CA LYS A 54 17.78 -31.18 0.90
C LYS A 54 17.63 -29.95 0.00
N VAL A 55 16.40 -29.55 -0.32
CA VAL A 55 16.13 -28.34 -1.11
C VAL A 55 16.57 -27.09 -0.35
N PHE A 56 16.18 -26.96 0.91
CA PHE A 56 16.58 -25.81 1.73
C PHE A 56 18.09 -25.76 1.96
N ASP A 57 18.72 -26.89 2.30
CA ASP A 57 20.17 -26.97 2.51
C ASP A 57 20.96 -26.56 1.26
N LYS A 58 20.53 -27.01 0.07
CA LYS A 58 21.13 -26.59 -1.20
C LYS A 58 20.96 -25.08 -1.44
N THR A 59 19.76 -24.55 -1.29
CA THR A 59 19.48 -23.13 -1.55
C THR A 59 20.16 -22.22 -0.52
N PHE A 60 20.23 -22.62 0.75
CA PHE A 60 20.92 -21.87 1.80
C PHE A 60 22.44 -21.82 1.58
N ARG A 61 23.06 -22.91 1.11
CA ARG A 61 24.47 -22.86 0.67
C ARG A 61 24.71 -21.88 -0.48
N LEU A 62 23.77 -21.77 -1.42
CA LEU A 62 23.86 -20.79 -2.50
C LEU A 62 23.69 -19.35 -1.98
N LEU A 63 22.77 -19.11 -1.05
CA LEU A 63 22.61 -17.82 -0.37
C LEU A 63 23.88 -17.41 0.38
N ASP A 64 24.46 -18.33 1.16
CA ASP A 64 25.72 -18.12 1.89
C ASP A 64 26.87 -17.72 0.94
N ASN A 65 26.97 -18.39 -0.20
CA ASN A 65 27.98 -18.07 -1.21
C ASN A 65 27.76 -16.66 -1.79
N VAL A 66 26.52 -16.30 -2.13
CA VAL A 66 26.20 -14.94 -2.59
C VAL A 66 26.54 -13.91 -1.51
N PHE A 67 26.17 -14.16 -0.26
CA PHE A 67 26.48 -13.28 0.87
C PHE A 67 27.99 -13.02 0.98
N LYS A 68 28.80 -14.08 1.00
CA LYS A 68 30.27 -14.00 1.07
C LYS A 68 30.87 -13.27 -0.14
N LEU A 69 30.35 -13.51 -1.35
CA LEU A 69 30.81 -12.80 -2.55
C LEU A 69 30.52 -11.30 -2.46
N CYS A 70 29.32 -10.94 -1.98
CA CYS A 70 28.88 -9.55 -1.83
C CYS A 70 29.54 -8.82 -0.65
N GLN A 71 30.02 -9.54 0.36
CA GLN A 71 30.71 -8.98 1.54
C GLN A 71 32.13 -8.50 1.22
N LYS A 72 32.70 -8.86 0.06
CA LYS A 72 34.05 -8.46 -0.33
C LYS A 72 34.19 -6.93 -0.33
N PRO A 73 35.11 -6.34 0.47
CA PRO A 73 35.25 -4.89 0.59
C PRO A 73 35.50 -4.18 -0.73
N LYS A 74 36.18 -4.85 -1.68
CA LYS A 74 36.46 -4.34 -3.03
C LYS A 74 35.19 -4.04 -3.83
N LEU A 75 34.06 -4.69 -3.52
CA LEU A 75 32.79 -4.36 -4.15
C LEU A 75 32.25 -3.02 -3.69
N LYS A 76 32.58 -2.47 -2.52
CA LYS A 76 32.06 -1.16 -2.05
C LYS A 76 30.53 -1.05 -2.19
N LEU A 77 29.79 -2.09 -1.80
CA LEU A 77 28.33 -2.02 -1.78
C LEU A 77 27.88 -0.99 -0.74
N LYS A 78 27.02 -0.07 -1.15
CA LYS A 78 26.47 0.95 -0.26
C LYS A 78 25.50 0.30 0.74
N PRO A 79 25.41 0.83 1.98
CA PRO A 79 24.46 0.34 2.97
C PRO A 79 23.01 0.75 2.66
N SER A 80 22.81 1.67 1.71
CA SER A 80 21.49 2.14 1.28
C SER A 80 20.68 1.02 0.62
N PRO A 81 19.34 1.00 0.81
CA PRO A 81 18.49 0.01 0.15
C PRO A 81 18.56 0.09 -1.39
N PRO A 82 18.59 -1.06 -2.10
CA PRO A 82 18.52 -2.43 -1.59
C PRO A 82 19.88 -2.97 -1.09
N ASN A 83 19.97 -3.29 0.20
CA ASN A 83 21.19 -3.81 0.83
C ASN A 83 21.16 -5.35 0.88
N ILE A 84 21.88 -6.01 -0.04
CA ILE A 84 21.90 -7.47 -0.12
C ILE A 84 22.45 -8.14 1.15
N LEU A 85 23.30 -7.45 1.90
CA LEU A 85 23.90 -7.97 3.15
C LEU A 85 22.93 -7.95 4.34
N GLU A 86 21.82 -7.23 4.22
CA GLU A 86 20.69 -7.31 5.16
C GLU A 86 19.61 -8.27 4.64
N ILE A 87 19.29 -8.15 3.34
CA ILE A 87 18.22 -8.93 2.70
C ILE A 87 18.48 -10.43 2.79
N ILE A 88 19.71 -10.90 2.55
CA ILE A 88 19.99 -12.34 2.56
C ILE A 88 19.79 -12.97 3.95
N PRO A 89 20.39 -12.43 5.04
CA PRO A 89 20.10 -12.89 6.39
C PRO A 89 18.61 -12.87 6.73
N ASP A 90 17.87 -11.86 6.28
CA ASP A 90 16.45 -11.74 6.59
C ASP A 90 15.58 -12.74 5.81
N ILE A 91 15.89 -13.00 4.52
CA ILE A 91 15.27 -14.12 3.78
C ILE A 91 15.52 -15.45 4.50
N TYR A 92 16.77 -15.71 4.94
CA TYR A 92 17.11 -16.93 5.65
C TYR A 92 16.31 -17.07 6.95
N LYS A 93 16.27 -16.03 7.79
CA LYS A 93 15.51 -16.04 9.05
C LYS A 93 14.02 -16.27 8.78
N HIS A 94 13.45 -15.60 7.79
CA HIS A 94 12.01 -15.70 7.50
C HIS A 94 11.62 -17.05 6.91
N LEU A 95 12.47 -17.67 6.07
CA LEU A 95 12.24 -19.04 5.59
C LEU A 95 12.28 -20.06 6.74
N ASN A 96 13.19 -19.91 7.70
CA ASN A 96 13.17 -20.74 8.91
C ASN A 96 11.91 -20.51 9.75
N LEU A 97 11.43 -19.26 9.84
CA LEU A 97 10.17 -18.95 10.54
C LEU A 97 8.97 -19.65 9.88
N ILE A 98 8.89 -19.66 8.55
CA ILE A 98 7.84 -20.39 7.82
C ILE A 98 7.89 -21.89 8.13
N LEU A 99 9.08 -22.50 8.09
CA LEU A 99 9.22 -23.94 8.38
C LEU A 99 8.91 -24.29 9.84
N LYS A 100 9.17 -23.37 10.76
CA LYS A 100 8.80 -23.54 12.17
C LYS A 100 7.27 -23.51 12.36
N GLU A 101 6.57 -22.63 11.66
CA GLU A 101 5.10 -22.53 11.71
C GLU A 101 4.41 -23.70 10.98
N ASN A 102 4.92 -24.09 9.80
CA ASN A 102 4.43 -25.25 9.06
C ASN A 102 5.62 -26.01 8.43
N PRO A 103 6.07 -27.13 9.06
CA PRO A 103 7.14 -27.98 8.54
C PRO A 103 6.87 -28.58 7.15
N SER A 104 5.60 -28.69 6.76
CA SER A 104 5.16 -29.24 5.47
C SER A 104 4.90 -28.16 4.42
N ALA A 105 5.16 -26.88 4.73
CA ALA A 105 4.82 -25.75 3.86
C ALA A 105 5.41 -25.88 2.44
N TYR A 106 6.61 -26.44 2.28
CA TYR A 106 7.24 -26.60 0.97
C TYR A 106 6.48 -27.61 0.11
N SER A 107 6.16 -28.78 0.65
CA SER A 107 5.40 -29.81 -0.04
C SER A 107 3.95 -29.40 -0.32
N GLU A 108 3.33 -28.64 0.58
CA GLU A 108 1.90 -28.28 0.47
C GLU A 108 1.67 -27.01 -0.37
N ILE A 109 2.51 -26.00 -0.23
CA ILE A 109 2.20 -24.65 -0.74
C ILE A 109 2.99 -24.36 -2.01
N LEU A 110 2.28 -24.28 -3.15
CA LEU A 110 2.85 -24.02 -4.47
C LEU A 110 3.75 -22.77 -4.50
N TYR A 111 3.31 -21.69 -3.83
CA TYR A 111 4.10 -20.45 -3.73
C TYR A 111 5.50 -20.70 -3.18
N LEU A 112 5.64 -21.47 -2.10
CA LEU A 112 6.95 -21.69 -1.47
C LEU A 112 7.87 -22.51 -2.37
N ARG A 113 7.34 -23.49 -3.12
CA ARG A 113 8.14 -24.23 -4.11
C ARG A 113 8.66 -23.31 -5.21
N LEU A 114 7.78 -22.51 -5.80
CA LEU A 114 8.16 -21.56 -6.85
C LEU A 114 9.16 -20.52 -6.33
N TYR A 115 8.95 -20.01 -5.11
CA TYR A 115 9.85 -19.09 -4.44
C TYR A 115 11.26 -19.68 -4.27
N MET A 116 11.36 -20.90 -3.73
CA MET A 116 12.63 -21.58 -3.51
C MET A 116 13.37 -21.91 -4.82
N THR A 117 12.65 -22.34 -5.85
CA THR A 117 13.22 -22.55 -7.19
C THR A 117 13.73 -21.23 -7.79
N ASN A 118 12.96 -20.14 -7.65
CA ASN A 118 13.40 -18.84 -8.13
C ASN A 118 14.64 -18.36 -7.36
N LEU A 119 14.68 -18.55 -6.05
CA LEU A 119 15.81 -18.15 -5.20
C LEU A 119 17.11 -18.86 -5.58
N ASP A 120 17.06 -20.18 -5.78
CA ASP A 120 18.20 -20.97 -6.29
C ASP A 120 18.72 -20.41 -7.62
N ASN A 121 17.82 -20.12 -8.57
CA ASN A 121 18.16 -19.56 -9.87
C ASN A 121 18.77 -18.15 -9.77
N LYS A 122 18.21 -17.28 -8.90
CA LYS A 122 18.72 -15.92 -8.68
C LYS A 122 20.09 -15.95 -8.03
N CYS A 123 20.33 -16.83 -7.05
CA CYS A 123 21.65 -17.01 -6.44
C CYS A 123 22.70 -17.44 -7.49
N LYS A 124 22.40 -18.48 -8.28
CA LYS A 124 23.29 -18.93 -9.37
C LYS A 124 23.58 -17.80 -10.37
N GLY A 125 22.58 -16.99 -10.67
CA GLY A 125 22.72 -15.83 -11.56
C GLY A 125 23.67 -14.75 -11.04
N ILE A 126 23.70 -14.49 -9.72
CA ILE A 126 24.68 -13.56 -9.12
C ILE A 126 26.07 -14.20 -9.10
N ILE A 127 26.19 -15.46 -8.66
CA ILE A 127 27.48 -16.17 -8.60
C ILE A 127 28.13 -16.19 -9.99
N LYS A 128 27.36 -16.51 -11.04
CA LYS A 128 27.84 -16.50 -12.42
C LYS A 128 28.29 -15.09 -12.85
N LEU A 129 27.48 -14.07 -12.61
CA LEU A 129 27.82 -12.69 -12.96
C LEU A 129 29.15 -12.26 -12.32
N ILE A 130 29.32 -12.46 -11.02
CA ILE A 130 30.55 -12.05 -10.32
C ILE A 130 31.78 -12.81 -10.85
N LYS A 131 31.63 -14.11 -11.17
CA LYS A 131 32.72 -14.92 -11.74
C LYS A 131 33.10 -14.48 -13.16
N ASP A 132 32.11 -14.27 -14.02
CA ASP A 132 32.31 -13.96 -15.44
C ASP A 132 32.85 -12.53 -15.64
N SER A 133 32.41 -11.58 -14.80
CA SER A 133 32.82 -10.17 -14.88
C SER A 133 34.26 -9.90 -14.40
N LYS A 134 34.88 -10.81 -13.64
CA LYS A 134 36.23 -10.66 -13.07
C LYS A 134 36.42 -9.30 -12.36
N GLU A 135 37.25 -8.42 -12.92
CA GLU A 135 37.58 -7.10 -12.36
C GLU A 135 36.52 -6.03 -12.70
N ASP A 136 35.77 -6.21 -13.79
CA ASP A 136 34.74 -5.26 -14.25
C ASP A 136 33.63 -5.06 -13.20
N ILE A 137 33.37 -6.05 -12.35
CA ILE A 137 32.36 -5.95 -11.28
C ILE A 137 32.72 -4.92 -10.19
N TYR A 138 34.00 -4.57 -10.06
CA TYR A 138 34.49 -3.62 -9.05
C TYR A 138 34.40 -2.17 -9.51
N ASP A 139 34.27 -1.93 -10.81
CA ASP A 139 33.98 -0.60 -11.36
C ASP A 139 32.49 -0.26 -11.13
N GLU A 140 32.23 0.85 -10.43
CA GLU A 140 30.87 1.30 -10.06
C GLU A 140 30.02 1.71 -11.28
N GLU A 141 30.65 2.11 -12.37
CA GLU A 141 29.98 2.55 -13.59
C GLU A 141 29.83 1.44 -14.65
N SER A 142 30.39 0.25 -14.39
CA SER A 142 30.38 -0.84 -15.36
C SER A 142 28.99 -1.44 -15.59
N LYS A 143 28.82 -2.03 -16.78
CA LYS A 143 27.60 -2.78 -17.13
C LYS A 143 27.40 -3.97 -16.19
N SER A 144 28.49 -4.62 -15.77
CA SER A 144 28.43 -5.74 -14.82
C SER A 144 27.91 -5.30 -13.47
N ARG A 145 28.36 -4.14 -12.98
CA ARG A 145 27.92 -3.59 -11.71
C ARG A 145 26.48 -3.10 -11.73
N LEU A 146 26.04 -2.52 -12.86
CA LEU A 146 24.62 -2.22 -13.08
C LEU A 146 23.77 -3.51 -13.10
N SER A 147 24.26 -4.59 -13.71
CA SER A 147 23.60 -5.89 -13.72
C SER A 147 23.48 -6.49 -12.31
N LEU A 148 24.54 -6.36 -11.49
CA LEU A 148 24.51 -6.77 -10.09
C LEU A 148 23.44 -5.99 -9.31
N THR A 149 23.40 -4.67 -9.49
CA THR A 149 22.40 -3.79 -8.85
C THR A 149 20.97 -4.23 -9.19
N LYS A 150 20.69 -4.55 -10.46
CA LYS A 150 19.38 -5.09 -10.88
C LYS A 150 19.05 -6.43 -10.21
N LYS A 151 20.04 -7.33 -10.09
CA LYS A 151 19.86 -8.61 -9.39
C LYS A 151 19.60 -8.42 -7.89
N VAL A 152 20.34 -7.52 -7.23
CA VAL A 152 20.12 -7.17 -5.81
C VAL A 152 18.71 -6.61 -5.60
N LEU A 153 18.23 -5.74 -6.49
CA LEU A 153 16.86 -5.23 -6.43
C LEU A 153 15.82 -6.35 -6.59
N SER A 154 16.07 -7.35 -7.44
CA SER A 154 15.21 -8.55 -7.54
C SER A 154 15.17 -9.36 -6.23
N PHE A 155 16.29 -9.50 -5.52
CA PHE A 155 16.31 -10.09 -4.17
C PHE A 155 15.46 -9.28 -3.19
N SER A 156 15.52 -7.95 -3.26
CA SER A 156 14.68 -7.08 -2.44
C SER A 156 13.19 -7.31 -2.72
N HIS A 157 12.78 -7.43 -3.98
CA HIS A 157 11.38 -7.72 -4.32
C HIS A 157 10.93 -9.08 -3.79
N MET A 158 11.77 -10.11 -3.95
CA MET A 158 11.48 -11.45 -3.40
C MET A 158 11.33 -11.42 -1.89
N TYR A 159 12.21 -10.72 -1.17
CA TYR A 159 12.12 -10.58 0.27
C TYR A 159 10.81 -9.92 0.72
N TYR A 160 10.47 -8.78 0.14
CA TYR A 160 9.25 -8.06 0.51
C TYR A 160 7.97 -8.83 0.13
N GLU A 161 7.99 -9.58 -0.97
CA GLU A 161 6.91 -10.49 -1.31
C GLU A 161 6.75 -11.60 -0.25
N LEU A 162 7.86 -12.25 0.13
CA LEU A 162 7.86 -13.35 1.08
C LEU A 162 7.26 -12.93 2.43
N ILE A 163 7.73 -11.82 2.99
CA ILE A 163 7.25 -11.35 4.30
C ILE A 163 5.81 -10.84 4.25
N ALA A 164 5.37 -10.31 3.10
CA ALA A 164 4.00 -9.83 2.93
C ALA A 164 2.99 -10.98 2.82
N LEU A 165 3.37 -12.08 2.15
CA LEU A 165 2.52 -13.26 1.97
C LEU A 165 2.57 -14.23 3.16
N SER A 166 3.59 -14.15 4.01
CA SER A 166 3.73 -14.96 5.22
C SER A 166 4.03 -14.11 6.47
N PRO A 167 3.11 -13.20 6.86
CA PRO A 167 3.23 -12.46 8.11
C PRO A 167 3.39 -13.45 9.27
N GLU A 168 4.36 -13.20 10.14
CA GLU A 168 4.72 -14.10 11.25
C GLU A 168 5.07 -15.53 10.82
N GLY A 169 5.46 -15.76 9.56
CA GLY A 169 5.74 -17.10 9.01
C GLY A 169 4.52 -17.85 8.51
N LYS A 170 3.30 -17.32 8.72
CA LYS A 170 2.05 -18.00 8.35
C LYS A 170 1.69 -17.74 6.90
N LEU A 171 2.16 -18.63 6.03
CA LEU A 171 1.88 -18.58 4.60
C LEU A 171 0.44 -19.04 4.32
N SER A 172 -0.43 -18.10 3.93
CA SER A 172 -1.83 -18.36 3.59
C SER A 172 -2.37 -17.30 2.64
N SER A 173 -3.34 -17.68 1.80
CA SER A 173 -4.05 -16.76 0.92
C SER A 173 -4.84 -15.67 1.66
N LYS A 174 -5.22 -15.94 2.90
CA LYS A 174 -5.93 -14.99 3.78
C LYS A 174 -4.98 -14.02 4.49
N SER A 175 -3.68 -14.31 4.50
CA SER A 175 -2.67 -13.49 5.15
C SER A 175 -2.43 -12.17 4.41
N PHE A 176 -2.73 -12.11 3.12
CA PHE A 176 -2.51 -10.94 2.30
C PHE A 176 -3.83 -10.34 1.78
N ARG A 177 -3.94 -9.02 1.86
CA ARG A 177 -5.10 -8.27 1.36
C ARG A 177 -4.65 -7.27 0.30
N ILE A 178 -5.18 -7.46 -0.91
CA ILE A 178 -5.04 -6.51 -2.01
C ILE A 178 -5.69 -5.19 -1.59
N THR A 179 -5.00 -4.09 -1.85
CA THR A 179 -5.31 -2.76 -1.31
C THR A 179 -6.49 -2.12 -2.02
N LYS A 180 -6.50 -2.18 -3.36
CA LYS A 180 -7.58 -1.62 -4.18
C LYS A 180 -8.77 -2.57 -4.23
N GLN A 181 -9.97 -2.07 -3.93
CA GLN A 181 -11.16 -2.91 -3.79
C GLN A 181 -11.52 -3.62 -5.10
N GLU A 182 -11.49 -2.91 -6.23
CA GLU A 182 -11.80 -3.47 -7.54
C GLU A 182 -10.78 -4.53 -7.95
N ALA A 183 -9.50 -4.29 -7.68
CA ALA A 183 -8.45 -5.28 -7.89
C ALA A 183 -8.64 -6.51 -7.00
N SER A 184 -8.96 -6.31 -5.72
CA SER A 184 -9.26 -7.40 -4.79
C SER A 184 -10.44 -8.24 -5.28
N GLN A 185 -11.50 -7.60 -5.79
CA GLN A 185 -12.66 -8.30 -6.34
C GLN A 185 -12.32 -9.05 -7.62
N PHE A 186 -11.53 -8.44 -8.52
CA PHE A 186 -11.02 -9.11 -9.72
C PHE A 186 -10.24 -10.37 -9.36
N TRP A 187 -9.31 -10.30 -8.40
CA TRP A 187 -8.53 -11.45 -7.99
C TRP A 187 -9.42 -12.55 -7.41
N TYR A 188 -10.29 -12.21 -6.47
CA TYR A 188 -11.17 -13.17 -5.83
C TYR A 188 -12.10 -13.87 -6.83
N ASN A 189 -12.70 -13.13 -7.75
CA ASN A 189 -13.63 -13.69 -8.74
C ASN A 189 -12.98 -14.63 -9.75
N ASN A 190 -11.68 -14.46 -10.03
CA ASN A 190 -11.00 -15.21 -11.08
C ASN A 190 -10.04 -16.28 -10.55
N PHE A 191 -9.51 -16.09 -9.34
CA PHE A 191 -8.47 -16.94 -8.75
C PHE A 191 -8.80 -17.42 -7.33
N GLY A 192 -9.85 -16.89 -6.70
CA GLY A 192 -10.24 -17.24 -5.34
C GLY A 192 -9.09 -17.10 -4.34
N ASP A 193 -8.76 -18.22 -3.67
CA ASP A 193 -7.74 -18.31 -2.63
C ASP A 193 -6.34 -18.66 -3.18
N LEU A 194 -6.09 -18.55 -4.49
CA LEU A 194 -4.74 -18.74 -5.03
C LEU A 194 -3.82 -17.58 -4.63
N ILE A 195 -2.64 -17.91 -4.09
CA ILE A 195 -1.58 -16.94 -3.73
C ILE A 195 -0.83 -16.44 -4.97
N ILE A 196 -0.66 -17.32 -5.96
CA ILE A 196 0.17 -17.09 -7.15
C ILE A 196 -0.40 -17.84 -8.36
N VAL A 197 -0.34 -17.22 -9.54
CA VAL A 197 -0.89 -17.78 -10.78
C VAL A 197 0.09 -17.63 -11.95
N PRO A 198 0.08 -18.55 -12.94
CA PRO A 198 0.92 -18.41 -14.13
C PRO A 198 0.56 -17.15 -14.94
N TRP A 199 1.58 -16.46 -15.48
CA TRP A 199 1.40 -15.23 -16.26
C TRP A 199 0.33 -15.36 -17.35
N ASN A 200 0.37 -16.43 -18.15
CA ASN A 200 -0.54 -16.61 -19.28
C ASN A 200 -2.02 -16.71 -18.81
N GLN A 201 -2.26 -17.36 -17.67
CA GLN A 201 -3.60 -17.45 -17.10
C GLN A 201 -4.05 -16.08 -16.58
N PHE A 202 -3.16 -15.37 -15.89
CA PHE A 202 -3.42 -14.02 -15.39
C PHE A 202 -3.75 -13.04 -16.53
N GLU A 203 -2.92 -13.01 -17.56
CA GLU A 203 -3.06 -12.13 -18.72
C GLU A 203 -4.39 -12.37 -19.46
N ASN A 204 -4.75 -13.63 -19.69
CA ASN A 204 -5.99 -13.99 -20.38
C ASN A 204 -7.23 -13.47 -19.65
N LEU A 205 -7.20 -13.41 -18.33
CA LEU A 205 -8.31 -12.88 -17.52
C LEU A 205 -8.26 -11.36 -17.42
N LEU A 206 -7.05 -10.77 -17.33
CA LEU A 206 -6.88 -9.32 -17.35
C LEU A 206 -7.38 -8.70 -18.66
N LYS A 207 -7.15 -9.39 -19.80
CA LYS A 207 -7.66 -9.01 -21.13
C LYS A 207 -9.18 -8.93 -21.23
N LYS A 208 -9.92 -9.60 -20.33
CA LYS A 208 -11.39 -9.54 -20.30
C LYS A 208 -11.92 -8.25 -19.65
N VAL A 209 -11.10 -7.58 -18.85
CA VAL A 209 -11.49 -6.40 -18.07
C VAL A 209 -10.74 -5.13 -18.46
N HIS A 210 -9.57 -5.25 -19.07
CA HIS A 210 -8.81 -4.12 -19.60
C HIS A 210 -8.47 -4.33 -21.07
N ILE A 211 -8.56 -3.24 -21.83
CA ILE A 211 -8.23 -3.21 -23.25
C ILE A 211 -6.71 -3.23 -23.40
N PHE A 212 -6.20 -4.25 -24.09
CA PHE A 212 -4.82 -4.30 -24.57
C PHE A 212 -4.74 -3.62 -25.93
N SER A 213 -3.65 -2.91 -26.18
CA SER A 213 -3.30 -2.43 -27.51
C SER A 213 -3.03 -3.62 -28.45
N ASP A 214 -3.22 -3.39 -29.75
CA ASP A 214 -2.99 -4.40 -30.79
C ASP A 214 -1.50 -4.77 -30.97
N ASN A 215 -0.60 -4.15 -30.21
CA ASN A 215 0.83 -4.41 -30.29
C ASN A 215 1.19 -5.73 -29.60
N SER A 216 1.74 -6.68 -30.37
CA SER A 216 2.17 -8.00 -29.88
C SER A 216 3.16 -7.93 -28.71
N ASN A 217 3.91 -6.83 -28.57
CA ASN A 217 4.92 -6.66 -27.53
C ASN A 217 4.38 -6.09 -26.22
N GLU A 218 3.13 -5.64 -26.17
CA GLU A 218 2.58 -5.06 -24.95
C GLU A 218 2.54 -6.08 -23.81
N SER A 219 2.10 -7.31 -24.08
CA SER A 219 2.07 -8.41 -23.11
C SER A 219 3.44 -8.60 -22.44
N ASN A 220 4.51 -8.66 -23.24
CA ASN A 220 5.86 -8.83 -22.73
C ASN A 220 6.34 -7.64 -21.89
N SER A 221 6.01 -6.42 -22.28
CA SER A 221 6.34 -5.20 -21.53
C SER A 221 5.57 -5.11 -20.21
N LEU A 222 4.28 -5.47 -20.24
CA LEU A 222 3.43 -5.50 -19.06
C LEU A 222 3.93 -6.57 -18.08
N LYS A 223 4.24 -7.77 -18.57
CA LYS A 223 4.86 -8.85 -17.78
C LYS A 223 6.12 -8.35 -17.07
N LYS A 224 7.05 -7.72 -17.79
CA LYS A 224 8.29 -7.19 -17.20
C LYS A 224 8.04 -6.12 -16.12
N THR A 225 6.89 -5.47 -16.15
CA THR A 225 6.50 -4.48 -15.14
C THR A 225 5.83 -5.14 -13.93
N MET A 226 4.99 -6.15 -14.14
CA MET A 226 4.22 -6.82 -13.08
C MET A 226 4.99 -7.94 -12.37
N ASP A 227 5.75 -8.76 -13.10
CA ASP A 227 6.55 -9.89 -12.62
C ASP A 227 7.87 -9.40 -11.99
N LEU A 228 7.74 -8.77 -10.81
CA LEU A 228 8.84 -8.16 -10.06
C LEU A 228 9.91 -9.17 -9.66
N THR A 229 9.50 -10.42 -9.40
CA THR A 229 10.38 -11.53 -9.02
C THR A 229 10.95 -12.29 -10.24
N SER A 230 10.46 -11.98 -11.44
CA SER A 230 10.86 -12.56 -12.72
C SER A 230 10.82 -14.10 -12.69
N ASN A 231 9.67 -14.66 -12.32
CA ASN A 231 9.42 -16.11 -12.20
C ASN A 231 8.30 -16.61 -13.15
N CYS A 232 7.82 -15.77 -14.07
CA CYS A 232 6.74 -16.05 -15.01
C CYS A 232 5.37 -16.32 -14.36
N HIS A 233 5.20 -15.91 -13.12
CA HIS A 233 3.95 -15.93 -12.38
C HIS A 233 3.62 -14.53 -11.90
N ILE A 234 2.40 -14.36 -11.39
CA ILE A 234 1.96 -13.15 -10.70
C ILE A 234 1.40 -13.58 -9.36
N SER A 235 1.97 -13.06 -8.27
CA SER A 235 1.43 -13.25 -6.92
C SER A 235 0.37 -12.20 -6.58
N GLN A 236 -0.43 -12.47 -5.54
CA GLN A 236 -1.33 -11.46 -4.95
C GLN A 236 -0.58 -10.17 -4.60
N PHE A 237 0.66 -10.30 -4.13
CA PHE A 237 1.52 -9.18 -3.77
C PHE A 237 1.96 -8.38 -4.99
N GLU A 238 2.48 -9.03 -6.03
CA GLU A 238 2.88 -8.36 -7.27
C GLU A 238 1.69 -7.63 -7.92
N PHE A 239 0.51 -8.24 -7.89
CA PHE A 239 -0.71 -7.63 -8.38
C PHE A 239 -1.18 -6.43 -7.53
N ASP A 240 -1.10 -6.51 -6.19
CA ASP A 240 -1.34 -5.37 -5.30
C ASP A 240 -0.39 -4.21 -5.58
N VAL A 241 0.90 -4.51 -5.71
CA VAL A 241 1.93 -3.50 -6.01
C VAL A 241 1.61 -2.80 -7.32
N PHE A 242 1.32 -3.55 -8.38
CA PHE A 242 1.00 -2.99 -9.70
C PHE A 242 -0.26 -2.11 -9.66
N THR A 243 -1.34 -2.60 -9.04
CA THR A 243 -2.63 -1.88 -9.00
C THR A 243 -2.56 -0.60 -8.17
N ARG A 244 -1.72 -0.55 -7.14
CA ARG A 244 -1.45 0.69 -6.39
C ARG A 244 -0.62 1.71 -7.18
N LEU A 245 0.37 1.24 -7.94
CA LEU A 245 1.24 2.11 -8.73
C LEU A 245 0.49 2.80 -9.87
N PHE A 246 -0.36 2.06 -10.59
CA PHE A 246 -1.02 2.54 -11.82
C PHE A 246 -2.51 2.85 -11.63
N GLN A 247 -2.95 3.03 -10.38
CA GLN A 247 -4.32 3.42 -10.04
C GLN A 247 -4.80 4.71 -10.77
N PRO A 248 -6.12 4.88 -11.01
CA PRO A 248 -7.23 3.99 -10.61
C PRO A 248 -7.36 2.73 -11.48
N TRP A 249 -8.16 1.76 -11.00
CA TRP A 249 -8.33 0.44 -11.64
C TRP A 249 -8.87 0.54 -13.07
N ASP A 250 -9.89 1.35 -13.33
CA ASP A 250 -10.52 1.48 -14.64
C ASP A 250 -9.56 2.03 -15.72
N LYS A 251 -8.57 2.83 -15.33
CA LYS A 251 -7.51 3.36 -16.21
C LYS A 251 -6.16 2.64 -16.04
N LEU A 252 -6.14 1.46 -15.42
CA LEU A 252 -4.90 0.80 -14.99
C LEU A 252 -3.85 0.67 -16.10
N LEU A 253 -4.23 0.11 -17.25
CA LEU A 253 -3.29 -0.08 -18.36
C LEU A 253 -2.95 1.21 -19.09
N ASP A 254 -3.88 2.17 -19.17
CA ASP A 254 -3.60 3.48 -19.78
C ASP A 254 -2.59 4.26 -18.94
N ASN A 255 -2.78 4.29 -17.63
CA ASN A 255 -1.82 4.89 -16.69
C ASN A 255 -0.46 4.20 -16.77
N TRP A 256 -0.44 2.86 -16.86
CA TRP A 256 0.81 2.12 -17.06
C TRP A 256 1.52 2.52 -18.36
N ARG A 257 0.81 2.62 -19.49
CA ARG A 257 1.39 3.06 -20.77
C ARG A 257 1.93 4.47 -20.67
N VAL A 258 1.14 5.39 -20.13
CA VAL A 258 1.53 6.80 -20.02
C VAL A 258 2.74 6.94 -19.12
N LEU A 259 2.73 6.32 -17.93
CA LEU A 259 3.77 6.52 -16.90
C LEU A 259 5.01 5.67 -17.09
N ALA A 260 4.89 4.38 -17.40
CA ALA A 260 6.02 3.44 -17.43
C ALA A 260 6.54 3.13 -18.84
N VAL A 261 5.74 3.36 -19.88
CA VAL A 261 6.15 3.09 -21.28
C VAL A 261 6.55 4.37 -21.99
N LYS A 262 5.79 5.45 -21.83
CA LYS A 262 5.96 6.69 -22.61
C LYS A 262 6.66 7.83 -21.86
N HIS A 263 6.56 7.89 -20.54
CA HIS A 263 7.03 9.06 -19.80
C HIS A 263 8.57 9.15 -19.73
N PRO A 264 9.21 10.25 -20.17
CA PRO A 264 10.67 10.38 -20.21
C PRO A 264 11.34 10.41 -18.82
N ALA A 265 10.63 10.91 -17.81
CA ALA A 265 11.10 10.89 -16.42
C ALA A 265 11.10 9.50 -15.75
N TYR A 266 10.45 8.49 -16.34
CA TYR A 266 10.42 7.15 -15.72
C TYR A 266 11.77 6.46 -15.85
N VAL A 267 12.33 6.06 -14.71
CA VAL A 267 13.62 5.36 -14.65
C VAL A 267 13.45 4.01 -13.96
N SER A 268 13.35 2.95 -14.77
CA SER A 268 13.21 1.58 -14.27
C SER A 268 14.48 1.12 -13.54
N PHE A 269 14.33 0.42 -12.41
CA PHE A 269 15.41 -0.23 -11.66
C PHE A 269 16.55 0.69 -11.19
N LEU A 270 16.29 1.96 -10.85
CA LEU A 270 17.28 2.82 -10.17
C LEU A 270 17.14 2.76 -8.64
N THR A 271 18.25 2.88 -7.94
CA THR A 271 18.31 3.06 -6.47
C THR A 271 18.26 4.54 -6.09
N TYR A 272 18.19 4.83 -4.79
CA TYR A 272 18.26 6.21 -4.29
C TYR A 272 19.53 6.92 -4.75
N ASP A 273 20.67 6.25 -4.59
CA ASP A 273 21.97 6.76 -5.02
C ASP A 273 22.05 7.03 -6.52
N GLN A 274 21.50 6.13 -7.34
CA GLN A 274 21.55 6.28 -8.79
C GLN A 274 20.64 7.40 -9.28
N VAL A 275 19.50 7.63 -8.63
CA VAL A 275 18.67 8.82 -8.90
C VAL A 275 19.43 10.10 -8.57
N LYS A 276 20.14 10.13 -7.44
CA LYS A 276 20.97 11.27 -7.06
C LYS A 276 22.06 11.54 -8.11
N SER A 277 22.86 10.52 -8.45
CA SER A 277 23.91 10.63 -9.47
C SER A 277 23.37 11.05 -10.85
N ARG A 278 22.18 10.57 -11.23
CA ARG A 278 21.53 10.96 -12.49
C ARG A 278 21.15 12.45 -12.50
N LEU A 279 20.60 12.96 -11.40
CA LEU A 279 20.14 14.35 -11.28
C LEU A 279 21.27 15.34 -11.00
N GLU A 280 22.45 14.90 -10.54
CA GLU A 280 23.63 15.74 -10.31
C GLU A 280 24.01 16.56 -11.55
N LYS A 281 23.80 15.98 -12.74
CA LYS A 281 24.05 16.62 -14.05
C LYS A 281 23.13 17.79 -14.36
N PHE A 282 22.03 17.94 -13.62
CA PHE A 282 20.99 18.94 -13.84
C PHE A 282 20.83 19.90 -12.64
N THR A 283 21.83 19.97 -11.76
CA THR A 283 21.81 20.84 -10.56
C THR A 283 21.68 22.33 -10.90
N ASN A 284 22.11 22.74 -12.09
CA ASN A 284 21.93 24.08 -12.66
C ASN A 284 20.56 24.29 -13.33
N LYS A 285 19.69 23.28 -13.37
CA LYS A 285 18.36 23.32 -14.00
C LYS A 285 17.27 22.90 -12.99
N PRO A 286 16.94 23.77 -12.00
CA PRO A 286 15.86 23.52 -11.05
C PRO A 286 14.55 23.13 -11.72
N GLY A 287 13.84 22.15 -11.17
CA GLY A 287 12.65 21.55 -11.78
C GLY A 287 12.93 20.28 -12.58
N SER A 288 14.20 19.89 -12.75
CA SER A 288 14.58 18.60 -13.36
C SER A 288 14.22 17.45 -12.44
N TYR A 289 13.57 16.41 -12.97
CA TYR A 289 13.03 15.33 -12.14
C TYR A 289 13.03 13.96 -12.83
N VAL A 290 13.07 12.91 -12.02
CA VAL A 290 12.85 11.51 -12.44
C VAL A 290 11.99 10.79 -11.41
N PHE A 291 11.29 9.74 -11.81
CA PHE A 291 10.54 8.91 -10.87
C PHE A 291 10.73 7.42 -11.13
N ARG A 292 10.60 6.64 -10.05
CA ARG A 292 10.82 5.20 -10.02
C ARG A 292 9.94 4.54 -8.97
N LEU A 293 9.90 3.21 -8.99
CA LEU A 293 9.35 2.44 -7.87
C LEU A 293 10.22 2.64 -6.63
N SER A 294 9.59 2.72 -5.45
CA SER A 294 10.29 2.70 -4.17
C SER A 294 10.81 1.29 -3.87
N CYS A 295 12.09 1.17 -3.49
CA CYS A 295 12.71 -0.10 -3.10
C CYS A 295 12.34 -0.55 -1.68
N THR A 296 12.00 0.38 -0.79
CA THR A 296 11.65 0.10 0.62
C THR A 296 10.15 0.07 0.86
N ARG A 297 9.35 0.64 -0.05
CA ARG A 297 7.89 0.71 0.05
C ARG A 297 7.24 0.31 -1.28
N LEU A 298 7.29 -0.98 -1.60
CA LEU A 298 6.68 -1.49 -2.83
C LEU A 298 5.19 -1.11 -2.93
N GLY A 299 4.78 -0.76 -4.14
CA GLY A 299 3.47 -0.15 -4.42
C GLY A 299 3.42 1.37 -4.21
N HIS A 300 4.56 2.01 -3.92
CA HIS A 300 4.70 3.47 -3.91
C HIS A 300 5.73 3.94 -4.95
N TRP A 301 5.51 5.16 -5.43
CA TRP A 301 6.46 5.88 -6.26
C TRP A 301 7.47 6.66 -5.41
N ALA A 302 8.67 6.82 -5.92
CA ALA A 302 9.67 7.75 -5.43
C ALA A 302 10.02 8.74 -6.56
N ILE A 303 9.92 10.04 -6.28
CA ILE A 303 10.22 11.12 -7.22
C ILE A 303 11.48 11.85 -6.73
N GLY A 304 12.53 11.86 -7.54
CA GLY A 304 13.70 12.69 -7.34
C GLY A 304 13.60 13.97 -8.16
N TYR A 305 13.96 15.11 -7.59
CA TYR A 305 13.94 16.40 -8.29
C TYR A 305 15.05 17.34 -7.82
N VAL A 306 15.43 18.27 -8.69
CA VAL A 306 16.34 19.38 -8.41
C VAL A 306 15.51 20.58 -7.93
N ALA A 307 15.72 21.01 -6.70
CA ALA A 307 15.03 22.14 -6.10
C ALA A 307 15.61 23.49 -6.57
N PRO A 308 14.91 24.63 -6.31
CA PRO A 308 15.40 25.97 -6.63
C PRO A 308 16.76 26.35 -6.03
N ASP A 309 17.16 25.69 -4.93
CA ASP A 309 18.49 25.87 -4.31
C ASP A 309 19.60 25.02 -4.96
N GLY A 310 19.29 24.32 -6.06
CA GLY A 310 20.21 23.45 -6.79
C GLY A 310 20.45 22.09 -6.13
N LYS A 311 19.81 21.80 -4.99
CA LYS A 311 19.96 20.51 -4.30
C LYS A 311 18.97 19.47 -4.83
N ILE A 312 19.33 18.21 -4.63
CA ILE A 312 18.52 17.07 -5.05
C ILE A 312 17.76 16.53 -3.85
N TYR A 313 16.44 16.39 -4.00
CA TYR A 313 15.56 15.79 -3.02
C TYR A 313 14.82 14.61 -3.62
N GLN A 314 14.52 13.60 -2.81
CA GLN A 314 13.60 12.52 -3.17
C GLN A 314 12.41 12.49 -2.22
N THR A 315 11.22 12.26 -2.77
CA THR A 315 9.95 12.21 -2.02
C THR A 315 9.13 11.01 -2.43
N ILE A 316 8.28 10.52 -1.52
CA ILE A 316 7.28 9.50 -1.80
C ILE A 316 5.91 10.18 -1.72
N PRO A 317 5.17 10.31 -2.85
CA PRO A 317 3.82 10.85 -2.82
C PRO A 317 2.91 10.02 -1.92
N ASN A 318 2.30 10.65 -0.91
CA ASN A 318 1.35 10.00 -0.01
C ASN A 318 -0.09 10.31 -0.47
N ASN A 319 -0.96 9.30 -0.44
CA ASN A 319 -2.41 9.43 -0.65
C ASN A 319 -2.83 10.10 -1.97
N LYS A 320 -1.99 10.04 -3.02
CA LYS A 320 -2.32 10.53 -4.37
C LYS A 320 -1.73 9.60 -5.43
N SER A 321 -2.39 9.50 -6.57
CA SER A 321 -1.84 8.81 -7.75
C SER A 321 -0.60 9.55 -8.25
N LEU A 322 0.29 8.85 -8.96
CA LEU A 322 1.47 9.49 -9.56
C LEU A 322 1.07 10.57 -10.56
N VAL A 323 0.05 10.33 -11.37
CA VAL A 323 -0.50 11.33 -12.31
C VAL A 323 -0.81 12.64 -11.58
N LYS A 324 -1.55 12.56 -10.46
CA LYS A 324 -1.89 13.74 -9.65
C LYS A 324 -0.65 14.41 -9.05
N ALA A 325 0.28 13.62 -8.52
CA ALA A 325 1.52 14.15 -7.97
C ALA A 325 2.35 14.90 -9.02
N LEU A 326 2.44 14.38 -10.24
CA LEU A 326 3.18 14.99 -11.35
C LEU A 326 2.53 16.29 -11.82
N VAL A 327 1.20 16.30 -12.00
CA VAL A 327 0.47 17.52 -12.40
C VAL A 327 0.58 18.61 -11.33
N ASP A 328 0.40 18.26 -10.05
CA ASP A 328 0.53 19.23 -8.96
C ASP A 328 1.95 19.80 -8.89
N GLY A 329 2.97 18.95 -8.93
CA GLY A 329 4.36 19.42 -8.87
C GLY A 329 4.81 20.16 -10.12
N TYR A 330 4.20 19.94 -11.29
CA TYR A 330 4.40 20.81 -12.45
C TYR A 330 3.84 22.22 -12.21
N ARG A 331 2.59 22.31 -11.69
CA ARG A 331 1.93 23.57 -11.36
C ARG A 331 2.71 24.38 -10.32
N GLU A 332 3.29 23.71 -9.34
CA GLU A 332 4.14 24.32 -8.31
C GLU A 332 5.57 24.60 -8.80
N GLY A 333 5.97 24.02 -9.93
CA GLY A 333 7.25 24.26 -10.58
C GLY A 333 8.40 23.32 -10.19
N PHE A 334 8.13 22.25 -9.43
CA PHE A 334 9.13 21.25 -9.04
C PHE A 334 9.38 20.18 -10.10
N TYR A 335 8.39 19.85 -10.93
CA TYR A 335 8.47 18.76 -11.91
C TYR A 335 8.29 19.30 -13.33
N ARG A 336 9.27 20.09 -13.80
CA ARG A 336 9.21 20.77 -15.11
C ARG A 336 10.00 20.09 -16.21
N TYR A 337 11.16 19.53 -15.88
CA TYR A 337 12.09 19.01 -16.89
C TYR A 337 12.28 17.50 -16.70
N PRO A 338 11.43 16.66 -17.32
CA PRO A 338 11.51 15.22 -17.13
C PRO A 338 12.84 14.70 -17.63
N ASN A 339 13.61 14.08 -16.75
CA ASN A 339 14.97 13.64 -17.03
C ASN A 339 15.87 14.75 -17.63
N GLY A 340 15.61 16.02 -17.27
CA GLY A 340 16.34 17.19 -17.76
C GLY A 340 15.87 17.72 -19.12
N GLU A 341 14.93 17.04 -19.80
CA GLU A 341 14.40 17.45 -21.11
C GLU A 341 13.44 18.64 -20.99
N ASP A 342 13.34 19.48 -22.02
CA ASP A 342 12.50 20.68 -22.00
C ASP A 342 11.00 20.38 -22.19
N ASN A 343 10.67 19.27 -22.84
CA ASN A 343 9.30 18.90 -23.12
C ASN A 343 8.72 18.03 -21.99
N ASN A 344 7.78 18.58 -21.23
CA ASN A 344 7.06 17.84 -20.19
C ASN A 344 5.71 17.35 -20.71
N PRO A 345 5.42 16.04 -20.70
CA PRO A 345 4.10 15.53 -21.06
C PRO A 345 2.99 16.14 -20.19
N ASP A 346 1.93 16.63 -20.81
CA ASP A 346 0.74 17.08 -20.08
C ASP A 346 -0.11 15.87 -19.68
N LEU A 347 -0.15 15.61 -18.38
CA LEU A 347 -0.92 14.51 -17.77
C LEU A 347 -2.30 14.95 -17.25
N THR A 348 -2.75 16.16 -17.56
CA THR A 348 -4.00 16.71 -17.03
C THR A 348 -5.22 15.95 -17.54
N LYS A 349 -5.14 15.36 -18.74
CA LYS A 349 -6.24 14.56 -19.34
C LYS A 349 -6.44 13.23 -18.60
N GLU A 350 -5.37 12.68 -18.07
CA GLU A 350 -5.37 11.42 -17.31
C GLU A 350 -5.97 11.60 -15.91
N LEU A 351 -6.09 12.85 -15.43
CA LEU A 351 -6.76 13.17 -14.16
C LEU A 351 -8.29 13.09 -14.23
N GLU A 352 -8.89 12.96 -15.41
CA GLU A 352 -10.34 12.91 -15.56
C GLU A 352 -10.95 11.89 -14.61
N THR A 353 -11.92 12.38 -13.85
CA THR A 353 -12.39 11.81 -12.59
C THR A 353 -13.15 10.53 -12.85
N SER A 354 -12.45 9.41 -12.75
CA SER A 354 -13.12 8.13 -12.51
C SER A 354 -13.90 8.27 -11.20
N ASN A 355 -15.22 8.40 -11.35
CA ASN A 355 -16.20 8.38 -10.25
C ASN A 355 -16.59 6.95 -9.87
N CYS A 356 -16.13 5.96 -10.66
CA CYS A 356 -16.30 4.55 -10.37
C CYS A 356 -15.63 4.23 -9.02
N GLY A 357 -16.34 3.51 -8.14
CA GLY A 357 -15.84 3.09 -6.82
C GLY A 357 -15.97 4.13 -5.68
N LYS A 358 -15.99 5.43 -6.02
CA LYS A 358 -16.00 6.54 -5.02
C LYS A 358 -17.35 6.86 -4.41
N THR A 359 -18.44 6.34 -4.99
CA THR A 359 -19.78 6.52 -4.43
C THR A 359 -20.15 5.32 -3.55
N VAL A 360 -20.42 5.57 -2.27
CA VAL A 360 -20.94 4.54 -1.37
C VAL A 360 -22.46 4.62 -1.35
N HIS A 361 -23.12 3.54 -1.73
CA HIS A 361 -24.56 3.42 -1.63
C HIS A 361 -24.94 2.80 -0.28
N VAL A 362 -25.77 3.49 0.49
CA VAL A 362 -26.31 2.97 1.75
C VAL A 362 -27.34 1.90 1.42
N THR A 363 -27.13 0.68 1.91
CA THR A 363 -28.13 -0.40 1.74
C THR A 363 -29.34 -0.14 2.63
N GLN A 364 -30.48 -0.77 2.30
CA GLN A 364 -31.68 -0.69 3.14
C GLN A 364 -31.40 -1.17 4.57
N GLU A 365 -30.74 -2.32 4.72
CA GLU A 365 -30.36 -2.87 6.03
C GLU A 365 -29.48 -1.90 6.82
N GLN A 366 -28.47 -1.30 6.18
CA GLN A 366 -27.64 -0.28 6.82
C GLN A 366 -28.48 0.90 7.29
N PHE A 367 -29.36 1.42 6.42
CA PHE A 367 -30.25 2.52 6.76
C PHE A 367 -31.13 2.20 7.98
N GLU A 368 -31.78 1.04 7.99
CA GLU A 368 -32.65 0.59 9.08
C GLU A 368 -31.88 0.46 10.42
N ILE A 369 -30.69 -0.14 10.38
CA ILE A 369 -29.81 -0.24 11.57
C ILE A 369 -29.48 1.15 12.11
N TYR A 370 -29.05 2.08 11.24
CA TYR A 370 -28.66 3.41 11.69
C TYR A 370 -29.86 4.21 12.24
N CYS A 371 -31.03 4.12 11.61
CA CYS A 371 -32.27 4.70 12.12
C CYS A 371 -32.63 4.16 13.51
N SER A 372 -32.46 2.84 13.75
CA SER A 372 -32.80 2.23 15.04
C SER A 372 -31.98 2.75 16.22
N ILE A 373 -30.74 3.17 15.97
CA ILE A 373 -29.81 3.69 16.99
C ILE A 373 -29.81 5.22 17.07
N GLY A 374 -30.73 5.91 16.37
CA GLY A 374 -30.82 7.37 16.37
C GLY A 374 -29.63 8.07 15.69
N SER A 375 -29.01 7.43 14.71
CA SER A 375 -27.88 7.98 13.96
C SER A 375 -28.09 7.80 12.45
N THR A 376 -27.17 8.28 11.62
CA THR A 376 -27.23 8.07 10.16
C THR A 376 -25.99 7.35 9.65
N PHE A 377 -26.07 6.71 8.48
CA PHE A 377 -24.91 6.02 7.91
C PHE A 377 -23.79 7.00 7.56
N GLU A 378 -24.13 8.21 7.11
CA GLU A 378 -23.20 9.22 6.62
C GLU A 378 -22.30 9.74 7.74
N MET A 379 -22.86 9.90 8.94
CA MET A 379 -22.15 10.46 10.09
C MET A 379 -20.95 9.62 10.52
N CYS A 380 -19.80 10.28 10.74
CA CYS A 380 -18.58 9.69 11.26
C CYS A 380 -18.76 9.21 12.70
N LYS A 381 -18.44 7.93 12.97
CA LYS A 381 -18.66 7.30 14.29
C LYS A 381 -17.59 7.58 15.33
N ILE A 382 -16.68 8.52 15.04
CA ILE A 382 -15.67 8.99 15.99
C ILE A 382 -16.06 10.35 16.55
N CYS A 383 -16.41 11.33 15.69
CA CYS A 383 -16.83 12.66 16.14
C CYS A 383 -18.35 12.82 16.27
N ASP A 384 -19.14 12.04 15.55
CA ASP A 384 -20.61 12.20 15.42
C ASP A 384 -21.03 13.63 14.98
N GLU A 385 -20.14 14.33 14.28
CA GLU A 385 -20.33 15.72 13.81
C GLU A 385 -20.16 15.87 12.30
N ASN A 386 -19.17 15.18 11.71
CA ASN A 386 -18.85 15.28 10.28
C ASN A 386 -19.34 14.05 9.51
N ASP A 387 -19.70 14.23 8.25
CA ASP A 387 -19.94 13.11 7.34
C ASP A 387 -18.62 12.39 7.01
N LYS A 388 -18.71 11.07 6.82
CA LYS A 388 -17.61 10.24 6.31
C LYS A 388 -17.34 10.63 4.85
N ASP A 389 -16.12 11.04 4.57
CA ASP A 389 -15.66 11.50 3.26
C ASP A 389 -14.40 10.75 2.78
N VAL A 390 -13.91 9.78 3.55
CA VAL A 390 -12.80 8.91 3.17
C VAL A 390 -13.02 7.45 3.53
N ARG A 391 -12.51 6.57 2.67
CA ARG A 391 -12.41 5.12 2.85
C ARG A 391 -10.95 4.72 3.03
N LEU A 392 -10.69 3.90 4.06
CA LEU A 392 -9.36 3.40 4.37
C LEU A 392 -9.10 2.06 3.69
N GLU A 393 -8.00 1.96 2.94
CA GLU A 393 -7.57 0.72 2.28
C GLU A 393 -6.44 0.04 3.08
N PRO A 394 -6.42 -1.31 3.17
CA PRO A 394 -7.32 -2.24 2.50
C PRO A 394 -8.65 -2.47 3.24
N CYS A 395 -8.76 -2.03 4.50
CA CYS A 395 -9.79 -2.50 5.42
C CYS A 395 -11.24 -2.16 5.03
N GLY A 396 -11.45 -1.09 4.25
CA GLY A 396 -12.76 -0.60 3.78
C GLY A 396 -13.48 0.32 4.77
N HIS A 397 -12.88 0.62 5.93
CA HIS A 397 -13.52 1.46 6.94
C HIS A 397 -13.72 2.90 6.45
N LEU A 398 -14.89 3.46 6.77
CA LEU A 398 -15.27 4.83 6.42
C LEU A 398 -15.13 5.76 7.62
N ILE A 399 -14.51 6.92 7.42
CA ILE A 399 -14.23 7.94 8.45
C ILE A 399 -14.26 9.34 7.80
N CYS A 400 -14.37 10.41 8.59
CA CYS A 400 -14.14 11.76 8.09
C CYS A 400 -12.63 12.11 8.09
N LYS A 401 -12.19 12.95 7.15
CA LYS A 401 -10.80 13.43 7.03
C LYS A 401 -10.29 14.03 8.34
N THR A 402 -11.12 14.82 9.02
CA THR A 402 -10.75 15.47 10.29
C THR A 402 -10.33 14.44 11.34
N CYS A 403 -11.16 13.41 11.59
CA CYS A 403 -10.82 12.37 12.57
C CYS A 403 -9.64 11.51 12.13
N LEU A 404 -9.49 11.24 10.83
CA LEU A 404 -8.34 10.50 10.32
C LEU A 404 -7.02 11.27 10.54
N THR A 405 -7.00 12.57 10.23
CA THR A 405 -5.84 13.43 10.45
C THR A 405 -5.48 13.49 11.94
N SER A 406 -6.45 13.75 12.81
CA SER A 406 -6.22 13.77 14.26
C SER A 406 -5.69 12.43 14.78
N TRP A 407 -6.17 11.29 14.27
CA TRP A 407 -5.65 9.98 14.64
C TRP A 407 -4.19 9.80 14.22
N GLN A 408 -3.83 10.23 13.01
CA GLN A 408 -2.47 10.10 12.48
C GLN A 408 -1.47 11.04 13.16
N GLU A 409 -1.91 12.17 13.70
CA GLU A 409 -1.07 13.10 14.48
C GLU A 409 -0.75 12.56 15.88
N VAL A 410 -1.72 11.92 16.53
CA VAL A 410 -1.55 11.38 17.90
C VAL A 410 -0.74 10.09 17.89
N THR A 411 -0.86 9.28 16.84
CA THR A 411 -0.16 7.99 16.76
C THR A 411 1.20 8.19 16.10
N THR A 412 2.23 8.43 16.90
CA THR A 412 3.60 8.63 16.40
C THR A 412 4.09 7.41 15.59
N GLY A 413 4.07 7.54 14.27
CA GLY A 413 4.68 6.60 13.33
C GLY A 413 3.79 5.46 12.82
N ILE A 414 2.68 5.14 13.48
CA ILE A 414 1.83 3.99 13.09
C ILE A 414 0.55 4.49 12.39
N LYS A 415 0.53 4.37 11.06
CA LYS A 415 -0.65 4.68 10.23
C LYS A 415 -1.61 3.49 10.20
N ASN A 416 -2.31 3.24 11.30
CA ASN A 416 -3.30 2.16 11.39
C ASN A 416 -4.75 2.68 11.44
N CYS A 417 -5.69 1.81 11.10
CA CYS A 417 -7.10 2.12 11.08
C CYS A 417 -7.64 2.36 12.52
N PRO A 418 -8.39 3.46 12.75
CA PRO A 418 -9.01 3.76 14.05
C PRO A 418 -10.02 2.71 14.55
N PHE A 419 -10.54 1.85 13.66
CA PHE A 419 -11.55 0.85 13.98
C PHE A 419 -10.97 -0.55 14.17
N CYS A 420 -10.16 -1.03 13.22
CA CYS A 420 -9.65 -2.40 13.22
C CYS A 420 -8.15 -2.53 13.46
N ARG A 421 -7.41 -1.41 13.61
CA ARG A 421 -5.95 -1.37 13.78
C ARG A 421 -5.13 -2.00 12.63
N CYS A 422 -5.77 -2.38 11.53
CA CYS A 422 -5.06 -2.77 10.31
C CYS A 422 -4.22 -1.60 9.78
N GLU A 423 -3.05 -1.90 9.21
CA GLU A 423 -2.22 -0.91 8.51
C GLU A 423 -2.99 -0.24 7.36
N ILE A 424 -2.92 1.08 7.29
CA ILE A 424 -3.50 1.87 6.21
C ILE A 424 -2.48 1.97 5.08
N LYS A 425 -2.77 1.29 3.97
CA LYS A 425 -1.95 1.30 2.74
C LYS A 425 -2.41 2.35 1.73
N GLY A 426 -3.66 2.80 1.83
CA GLY A 426 -4.26 3.78 0.92
C GLY A 426 -5.46 4.48 1.53
N ILE A 427 -5.78 5.65 0.99
CA ILE A 427 -6.94 6.45 1.36
C ILE A 427 -7.64 6.85 0.06
N GLU A 428 -8.93 6.57 -0.01
CA GLU A 428 -9.80 6.94 -1.13
C GLU A 428 -10.82 7.97 -0.65
N GLU A 429 -10.95 9.09 -1.38
CA GLU A 429 -12.02 10.05 -1.13
C GLU A 429 -13.35 9.52 -1.67
N ILE A 430 -14.39 9.60 -0.85
CA ILE A 430 -15.69 9.02 -1.15
C ILE A 430 -16.83 10.03 -0.94
N VAL A 431 -17.93 9.78 -1.63
CA VAL A 431 -19.21 10.47 -1.42
C VAL A 431 -20.26 9.42 -1.05
N ILE A 432 -20.97 9.62 0.05
CA ILE A 432 -22.05 8.73 0.47
C ILE A 432 -23.37 9.22 -0.13
N ARG A 433 -24.04 8.35 -0.90
CA ARG A 433 -25.41 8.59 -1.36
C ARG A 433 -26.39 8.03 -0.34
N LYS A 434 -27.15 8.93 0.30
CA LYS A 434 -28.19 8.61 1.27
C LYS A 434 -29.20 7.62 0.68
N TYR A 435 -29.71 6.73 1.53
CA TYR A 435 -30.81 5.84 1.14
C TYR A 435 -32.06 6.68 0.87
N ASN A 436 -32.73 6.42 -0.27
CA ASN A 436 -33.95 7.12 -0.66
C ASN A 436 -35.05 6.09 -0.91
N SER A 437 -36.00 6.00 0.03
CA SER A 437 -37.10 5.02 0.02
C SER A 437 -38.08 5.20 -1.15
N TYR A 438 -38.09 6.36 -1.80
CA TYR A 438 -38.99 6.61 -2.94
C TYR A 438 -38.59 5.83 -4.20
N LEU A 439 -37.34 5.39 -4.35
CA LEU A 439 -36.90 4.68 -5.55
C LEU A 439 -37.27 3.17 -5.55
N SER A 440 -37.32 2.53 -4.38
CA SER A 440 -37.66 1.09 -4.27
C SER A 440 -39.13 0.80 -4.56
N ASN A 441 -40.02 1.78 -4.38
CA ASN A 441 -41.46 1.62 -4.63
C ASN A 441 -41.87 1.88 -6.09
N LEU A 442 -40.98 2.39 -6.94
CA LEU A 442 -41.30 2.66 -8.37
C LEU A 442 -41.05 1.44 -9.28
N THR A 443 -40.43 0.38 -8.76
CA THR A 443 -40.15 -0.87 -9.50
C THR A 443 -41.14 -2.00 -9.20
N GLY A 444 -42.23 -1.72 -8.46
CA GLY A 444 -43.26 -2.70 -8.10
C GLY A 444 -44.65 -2.10 -8.08
N ASP A 445 -45.16 -1.71 -9.26
CA ASP A 445 -46.59 -1.70 -9.65
C ASP A 445 -46.81 -0.69 -10.79
N ARG A 446 -46.85 -1.21 -12.02
CA ARG A 446 -47.50 -0.52 -13.15
C ARG A 446 -48.64 -1.39 -13.65
N LYS A 447 -49.81 -1.23 -13.04
CA LYS A 447 -51.11 -1.49 -13.66
C LYS A 447 -52.08 -0.32 -13.38
N THR A 448 -52.37 0.40 -14.47
CA THR A 448 -53.64 1.03 -14.86
C THR A 448 -54.33 2.09 -13.99
N ASN A 449 -54.33 3.30 -14.57
CA ASN A 449 -55.46 4.22 -14.82
C ASN A 449 -55.83 5.38 -13.87
N ASP A 450 -55.76 6.56 -14.51
CA ASP A 450 -56.68 7.71 -14.52
C ASP A 450 -56.52 8.91 -13.56
N LYS A 451 -56.03 10.00 -14.19
CA LYS A 451 -56.49 11.41 -14.16
C LYS A 451 -56.97 12.00 -12.83
N LYS A 452 -56.20 12.97 -12.30
CA LYS A 452 -56.56 14.41 -12.24
C LYS A 452 -55.55 15.27 -11.46
N SER A 453 -55.38 16.49 -11.98
CA SER A 453 -54.93 17.75 -11.34
C SER A 453 -53.54 17.82 -10.70
N GLU A 454 -52.62 18.45 -11.43
CA GLU A 454 -51.46 19.16 -10.89
C GLU A 454 -51.95 20.48 -10.27
N GLU A 455 -51.79 20.63 -8.95
CA GLU A 455 -51.60 21.92 -8.25
C GLU A 455 -51.28 21.67 -6.76
N GLU A 456 -50.20 22.31 -6.30
CA GLU A 456 -49.86 22.64 -4.89
C GLU A 456 -49.86 21.56 -3.78
N ILE A 457 -48.66 21.07 -3.40
CA ILE A 457 -48.35 20.78 -1.99
C ILE A 457 -46.95 21.30 -1.64
N ILE A 458 -46.89 22.57 -1.26
CA ILE A 458 -45.93 23.07 -0.27
C ILE A 458 -46.58 22.87 1.10
N MET A 459 -45.76 22.45 2.06
CA MET A 459 -45.98 22.49 3.52
C MET A 459 -46.54 21.22 4.19
N LYS A 460 -45.67 20.56 4.98
CA LYS A 460 -45.80 20.24 6.43
C LYS A 460 -45.22 18.86 6.77
N ASN A 461 -43.99 18.87 7.30
CA ASN A 461 -43.62 17.93 8.35
C ASN A 461 -43.09 18.75 9.53
N LYS A 462 -44.03 19.21 10.37
CA LYS A 462 -43.79 19.52 11.78
C LYS A 462 -44.32 18.33 12.58
N LEU A 463 -43.42 17.51 13.13
CA LEU A 463 -43.68 16.82 14.38
C LEU A 463 -42.69 17.37 15.43
N HIS A 464 -43.25 18.18 16.32
CA HIS A 464 -42.77 18.48 17.67
C HIS A 464 -42.69 17.16 18.49
N LEU A 465 -41.84 16.93 19.51
CA LEU A 465 -41.40 17.77 20.63
C LEU A 465 -40.06 17.23 21.24
N PRO A 466 -39.40 17.99 22.13
CA PRO A 466 -38.02 17.82 22.56
C PRO A 466 -37.87 17.05 23.88
N ILE A 467 -36.73 16.38 24.07
CA ILE A 467 -36.24 15.95 25.39
C ILE A 467 -35.12 16.91 25.83
N LYS A 468 -35.43 17.73 26.85
CA LYS A 468 -34.44 18.44 27.65
C LYS A 468 -33.74 17.42 28.56
N LEU A 469 -32.41 17.34 28.48
CA LEU A 469 -31.59 16.89 29.61
C LEU A 469 -30.87 18.10 30.19
N SER A 470 -31.27 18.44 31.41
CA SER A 470 -30.77 19.52 32.25
C SER A 470 -29.37 19.22 32.79
N PHE A 471 -28.41 20.12 32.57
CA PHE A 471 -27.25 20.25 33.44
C PHE A 471 -27.58 21.25 34.56
N GLY A 472 -27.66 20.74 35.79
CA GLY A 472 -27.88 21.55 36.98
C GLY A 472 -26.69 22.46 37.28
N LYS A 473 -26.97 23.76 37.42
CA LYS A 473 -26.11 24.72 38.09
C LYS A 473 -26.54 24.81 39.56
N ASN A 474 -25.60 24.60 40.49
CA ASN A 474 -25.70 25.15 41.83
C ASN A 474 -24.84 26.42 41.89
N ASN A 475 -25.49 27.54 42.19
CA ASN A 475 -24.89 28.84 42.52
C ASN A 475 -24.69 28.94 44.04
N LYS A 476 -23.57 29.54 44.46
CA LYS A 476 -23.48 30.53 45.56
C LYS A 476 -22.40 31.55 45.16
N GLU A 477 -22.84 32.71 44.67
CA GLU A 477 -22.77 34.05 45.33
C GLU A 477 -21.34 34.60 45.52
N LYS A 478 -20.96 35.60 44.70
CA LYS A 478 -20.73 37.04 45.05
C LYS A 478 -19.49 37.27 45.95
N GLN A 479 -18.61 38.27 45.80
CA GLN A 479 -18.34 39.35 44.84
C GLN A 479 -17.06 40.06 45.36
N LYS A 480 -16.17 40.50 44.44
CA LYS A 480 -15.17 41.60 44.56
C LYS A 480 -13.88 41.49 45.43
N ASN A 481 -12.77 41.59 44.69
CA ASN A 481 -11.61 42.50 44.83
C ASN A 481 -10.39 42.20 45.73
N PHE A 482 -9.24 42.53 45.13
CA PHE A 482 -7.89 42.90 45.63
C PHE A 482 -6.74 41.87 45.62
N ASP A 483 -5.88 42.06 44.63
CA ASP A 483 -4.40 42.09 44.56
C ASP A 483 -3.48 41.35 45.56
N LYS A 484 -2.44 40.81 44.90
CA LYS A 484 -0.98 40.82 45.22
C LYS A 484 -0.33 39.64 45.99
N THR A 485 0.57 39.01 45.21
CA THR A 485 1.97 38.61 45.48
C THR A 485 2.34 37.37 46.32
N SER A 486 3.23 36.58 45.70
CA SER A 486 4.31 35.71 46.23
C SER A 486 3.90 34.50 47.10
N SER A 487 4.55 33.33 47.10
CA SER A 487 5.71 32.75 46.41
C SER A 487 5.76 31.25 46.77
N GLU A 488 6.51 30.48 45.97
CA GLU A 488 7.26 29.26 46.33
C GLU A 488 6.58 27.89 46.52
N SER A 489 6.97 27.01 45.57
CA SER A 489 7.37 25.59 45.69
C SER A 489 6.53 24.60 46.49
N LEU A 490 6.09 23.53 45.81
CA LEU A 490 6.19 22.14 46.26
C LEU A 490 6.12 21.18 45.06
N THR A 491 7.11 20.29 45.01
CA THR A 491 7.28 19.12 44.14
C THR A 491 6.26 18.03 44.44
N ILE A 492 5.56 17.47 43.43
CA ILE A 492 4.97 16.12 43.49
C ILE A 492 5.05 15.45 42.11
N ASP A 493 5.63 14.25 42.14
CA ASP A 493 5.78 13.25 41.09
C ASP A 493 4.45 12.67 40.57
N ASN A 494 4.55 12.09 39.36
CA ASN A 494 3.78 10.93 38.89
C ASN A 494 2.25 10.97 38.94
N VAL A 495 1.63 11.31 37.80
CA VAL A 495 0.37 10.68 37.39
C VAL A 495 0.40 10.40 35.87
N ASN A 496 0.96 9.25 35.51
CA ASN A 496 0.53 8.50 34.34
C ASN A 496 -0.81 7.85 34.69
N ASN A 497 -1.92 8.38 34.18
CA ASN A 497 -3.17 7.61 33.93
C ASN A 497 -4.27 8.55 33.40
N LEU A 498 -4.42 8.64 32.08
CA LEU A 498 -5.70 8.96 31.46
C LEU A 498 -6.11 7.86 30.47
N SER A 499 -6.77 6.86 31.05
CA SER A 499 -8.07 6.33 30.62
C SER A 499 -8.30 6.11 29.12
N SER A 500 -8.01 4.88 28.70
CA SER A 500 -8.64 4.17 27.59
C SER A 500 -10.17 4.16 27.73
N ARG A 501 -10.86 5.04 27.00
CA ARG A 501 -12.31 4.90 26.79
C ARG A 501 -12.55 3.78 25.78
N ASN A 502 -13.14 2.69 26.26
CA ASN A 502 -13.68 1.61 25.44
C ASN A 502 -14.77 2.16 24.51
N LEU A 503 -14.48 2.24 23.21
CA LEU A 503 -15.49 2.45 22.17
C LEU A 503 -16.25 1.12 21.93
N PRO A 504 -17.58 1.15 21.74
CA PRO A 504 -18.37 -0.05 21.52
C PRO A 504 -18.02 -0.67 20.16
N LYS A 505 -17.84 -2.00 20.16
CA LYS A 505 -17.69 -2.82 18.93
C LYS A 505 -19.02 -2.81 18.18
N ILE A 506 -19.12 -2.01 17.12
CA ILE A 506 -20.21 -2.11 16.14
C ILE A 506 -19.74 -3.08 15.03
N PRO A 507 -20.51 -4.10 14.64
CA PRO A 507 -20.11 -5.01 13.58
C PRO A 507 -20.09 -4.27 12.23
N ASN A 508 -18.90 -4.06 11.67
CA ASN A 508 -18.76 -3.84 10.23
C ASN A 508 -18.77 -5.20 9.56
N SER A 509 -19.95 -5.65 9.12
CA SER A 509 -20.12 -6.84 8.30
C SER A 509 -19.55 -6.63 6.91
N TYR A 510 -18.24 -6.72 6.79
CA TYR A 510 -17.56 -7.16 5.57
C TYR A 510 -17.14 -8.62 5.77
N ASN A 511 -18.12 -9.50 5.88
CA ASN A 511 -17.95 -10.93 5.67
C ASN A 511 -18.92 -11.33 4.57
N ASN A 512 -18.41 -11.41 3.33
CA ASN A 512 -19.05 -12.21 2.30
C ASN A 512 -18.89 -13.69 2.68
N SER A 513 -19.75 -14.17 3.57
CA SER A 513 -20.12 -15.58 3.59
C SER A 513 -21.35 -15.70 2.69
N MET A 514 -21.15 -16.01 1.41
CA MET A 514 -22.25 -16.59 0.64
C MET A 514 -22.56 -17.95 1.26
N ALA A 515 -23.75 -18.04 1.82
CA ALA A 515 -24.37 -19.29 2.18
C ALA A 515 -24.43 -20.18 0.92
N VAL A 516 -23.82 -21.35 1.03
CA VAL A 516 -24.04 -22.47 0.12
C VAL A 516 -25.51 -22.85 0.25
N LEU A 517 -26.32 -22.45 -0.74
CA LEU A 517 -27.63 -23.03 -0.98
C LEU A 517 -27.42 -24.43 -1.56
N THR A 518 -27.23 -25.41 -0.68
CA THR A 518 -27.47 -26.81 -1.03
C THR A 518 -28.97 -26.99 -1.20
N SER A 519 -29.42 -26.95 -2.46
CA SER A 519 -30.73 -27.45 -2.84
C SER A 519 -30.78 -28.94 -2.52
N GLN A 520 -31.59 -29.29 -1.52
CA GLN A 520 -32.02 -30.65 -1.27
C GLN A 520 -32.78 -31.15 -2.50
N MET A 521 -32.16 -32.02 -3.28
CA MET A 521 -32.87 -32.97 -4.12
C MET A 521 -32.98 -34.26 -3.33
N ASN A 522 -34.15 -34.49 -2.73
CA ASN A 522 -34.56 -35.80 -2.26
C ASN A 522 -35.87 -36.12 -2.99
N VAL A 523 -35.77 -36.99 -3.99
CA VAL A 523 -36.90 -37.72 -4.56
C VAL A 523 -36.45 -39.18 -4.70
N ASN A 524 -37.00 -40.00 -3.80
CA ASN A 524 -37.37 -41.42 -3.88
C ASN A 524 -36.26 -42.47 -4.05
N GLU A 525 -36.05 -43.31 -3.03
CA GLU A 525 -36.46 -44.75 -2.96
C GLU A 525 -35.57 -45.65 -3.87
N THR A 526 -34.87 -46.72 -3.48
CA THR A 526 -34.89 -47.67 -2.34
C THR A 526 -33.60 -48.54 -2.46
N PRO A 527 -33.25 -49.42 -1.48
CA PRO A 527 -31.86 -49.79 -1.18
C PRO A 527 -31.37 -51.14 -1.74
N LEU A 528 -30.07 -51.22 -2.02
CA LEU A 528 -29.14 -52.31 -1.68
C LEU A 528 -27.69 -51.82 -1.73
#